data_AF-A0A532E8U5-F1
#
_entry.id   AF-A0A532E8U5-F1
#
_cell.length_a   1.000
_cell.length_b   1.000
_cell.length_c   1.000
_cell.angle_alpha   90.00
_cell.angle_beta   90.00
_cell.angle_gamma   90.00
#
_symmetry.space_group_name_H-M   'P 1'
#
loop_
_entity.id
_entity.type
_entity.pdbx_description
1 polymer ?
#
loop_
_entity_poly.entity_id
_entity_poly.type
_entity_poly.pdbx_seq_one_letter_code
_entity_poly.pdbx_strand_id
1 'polypeptide(L)'
;MSDTASSPHDITSSTEDLLTFLTDVLEQAYQDREHALRHLSPQDRDFLFTQARPLVEHFIPQVAPPAQLSEAEAAARYATLLMQQVDYASLISAAQRLARLGNRKFLQQLDIALHNRKPIGQTVPGITGDLLLAQQTSYGLVVVGGHGPNTYDLEKGAALIIDLGGNDTYRGTIGASPNSDLGNSVVIDLSGNDTYQPAPLGLATGRAGIGIVIDHSGDDTYRLAPGSGGVGLAGLGILYDGEGQDIYEGNRFTQGAAFGGFGLLVDRAGDDRYTSFGYALGFGAPLGVGALIDVSGNDFYECGGRYPSAYNETDAPNAHPQDPAFQYDCFGLGTGSGLRVFSKQPAQRAQSLAGGWGLFVDLDGRDRYRSANFSQGHGYFFGLGVKLDLNGDDEHQAARYGHGTAAHFGVGLNIDYQGKDRYGSKGPFYNGGAAWDGSVALAVDGGPDSDFYDLPASTGLGMGDLGGWGLFIEEGGADQYAVSRGLGQGAEHSIGAFFDLEGRDDYSSVPPSAKGARPERLNRKTLIENPGSLFIDR
;
A
#
# COMPACT_ATOMS: atom_id res chain seq x y z
N MET A 1 -48.03 -37.67 34.80
CA MET A 1 -48.81 -36.95 33.79
C MET A 1 -48.32 -35.52 33.81
N SER A 2 -47.52 -35.00 32.89
CA SER A 2 -47.07 -35.47 31.58
C SER A 2 -45.71 -34.81 31.31
N ASP A 3 -44.72 -35.64 30.98
CA ASP A 3 -43.48 -35.22 30.32
C ASP A 3 -43.80 -34.57 28.98
N THR A 4 -43.14 -33.45 28.69
CA THR A 4 -42.84 -33.06 27.31
C THR A 4 -41.33 -32.85 27.22
N ALA A 5 -40.66 -33.91 26.82
CA ALA A 5 -39.28 -33.88 26.35
C ALA A 5 -39.16 -32.86 25.21
N SER A 6 -38.27 -31.89 25.36
CA SER A 6 -37.77 -31.07 24.26
C SER A 6 -37.07 -32.00 23.26
N SER A 7 -37.55 -32.01 22.02
CA SER A 7 -37.00 -32.85 20.95
C SER A 7 -35.58 -32.40 20.57
N PRO A 8 -34.70 -33.28 20.05
CA PRO A 8 -33.36 -32.91 19.55
C PRO A 8 -33.36 -32.25 18.16
N HIS A 9 -34.51 -31.83 17.62
CA HIS A 9 -34.62 -31.23 16.30
C HIS A 9 -34.73 -29.70 16.42
N ASP A 10 -33.57 -29.02 16.42
CA ASP A 10 -33.45 -27.61 15.96
C ASP A 10 -31.99 -27.13 15.79
N ILE A 11 -30.99 -28.01 15.92
CA ILE A 11 -29.58 -27.65 15.66
C ILE A 11 -29.20 -27.94 14.20
N THR A 12 -29.80 -28.95 13.57
CA THR A 12 -29.47 -29.34 12.18
C THR A 12 -29.89 -28.32 11.14
N SER A 13 -30.97 -27.56 11.36
CA SER A 13 -31.38 -26.47 10.46
C SER A 13 -30.37 -25.33 10.47
N SER A 14 -29.75 -25.01 11.62
CA SER A 14 -28.80 -23.90 11.73
C SER A 14 -27.48 -24.11 10.98
N THR A 15 -26.88 -25.30 11.03
CA THR A 15 -25.61 -25.57 10.33
C THR A 15 -25.83 -25.67 8.83
N GLU A 16 -26.92 -26.30 8.38
CA GLU A 16 -27.24 -26.39 6.95
C GLU A 16 -27.48 -25.00 6.36
N ASP A 17 -28.25 -24.14 7.04
CA ASP A 17 -28.48 -22.76 6.63
C ASP A 17 -27.17 -21.93 6.52
N LEU A 18 -26.24 -22.11 7.48
CA LEU A 18 -24.93 -21.45 7.44
C LEU A 18 -24.08 -21.93 6.26
N LEU A 19 -24.07 -23.23 5.98
CA LEU A 19 -23.34 -23.79 4.84
C LEU A 19 -23.95 -23.36 3.50
N THR A 20 -25.30 -23.32 3.41
CA THR A 20 -26.00 -22.77 2.25
C THR A 20 -25.62 -21.32 2.02
N PHE A 21 -25.57 -20.50 3.07
CA PHE A 21 -25.11 -19.12 2.97
C PHE A 21 -23.68 -19.01 2.42
N LEU A 22 -22.74 -19.84 2.91
CA LEU A 22 -21.37 -19.86 2.37
C LEU A 22 -21.36 -20.16 0.86
N THR A 23 -22.07 -21.20 0.43
CA THR A 23 -22.09 -21.60 -0.98
C THR A 23 -22.79 -20.58 -1.87
N ASP A 24 -23.88 -19.95 -1.40
CA ASP A 24 -24.62 -18.93 -2.13
C ASP A 24 -23.76 -17.68 -2.36
N VAL A 25 -22.99 -17.27 -1.34
CA VAL A 25 -22.05 -16.13 -1.47
C VAL A 25 -20.96 -16.43 -2.49
N LEU A 26 -20.37 -17.63 -2.45
CA LEU A 26 -19.34 -18.05 -3.41
C LEU A 26 -19.88 -18.10 -4.84
N GLU A 27 -21.09 -18.65 -5.03
CA GLU A 27 -21.76 -18.68 -6.33
C GLU A 27 -22.00 -17.28 -6.89
N GLN A 28 -22.61 -16.40 -6.10
CA GLN A 28 -22.92 -15.04 -6.55
C GLN A 28 -21.65 -14.25 -6.87
N ALA A 29 -20.59 -14.38 -6.05
CA ALA A 29 -19.31 -13.74 -6.33
C ALA A 29 -18.63 -14.30 -7.59
N TYR A 30 -18.78 -15.60 -7.85
CA TYR A 30 -18.30 -16.21 -9.09
C TYR A 30 -19.05 -15.66 -10.32
N GLN A 31 -20.38 -15.56 -10.25
CA GLN A 31 -21.21 -15.00 -11.32
C GLN A 31 -20.84 -13.53 -11.62
N ASP A 32 -20.63 -12.72 -10.58
CA ASP A 32 -20.21 -11.32 -10.72
C ASP A 32 -18.81 -11.23 -11.37
N ARG A 33 -17.86 -12.10 -11.00
CA ARG A 33 -16.55 -12.17 -11.66
C ARG A 33 -16.67 -12.58 -13.13
N GLU A 34 -17.48 -13.58 -13.46
CA GLU A 34 -17.67 -14.00 -14.84
C GLU A 34 -18.30 -12.89 -15.69
N HIS A 35 -19.23 -12.12 -15.11
CA HIS A 35 -19.76 -10.92 -15.74
C HIS A 35 -18.67 -9.89 -16.00
N ALA A 36 -17.81 -9.64 -15.01
CA ALA A 36 -16.72 -8.68 -15.12
C ALA A 36 -15.75 -8.98 -16.28
N LEU A 37 -15.53 -10.27 -16.56
CA LEU A 37 -14.55 -10.75 -17.54
C LEU A 37 -15.21 -11.27 -18.82
N ARG A 38 -16.50 -11.02 -19.04
CA ARG A 38 -17.27 -11.61 -20.17
C ARG A 38 -16.76 -11.21 -21.55
N HIS A 39 -16.04 -10.10 -21.65
CA HIS A 39 -15.50 -9.59 -22.91
C HIS A 39 -14.11 -10.13 -23.24
N LEU A 40 -13.42 -10.71 -22.25
CA LEU A 40 -12.10 -11.31 -22.44
C LEU A 40 -12.24 -12.72 -23.04
N SER A 41 -11.43 -13.00 -24.05
CA SER A 41 -11.24 -14.36 -24.55
C SER A 41 -10.54 -15.23 -23.49
N PRO A 42 -10.65 -16.57 -23.53
CA PRO A 42 -9.89 -17.45 -22.64
C PRO A 42 -8.37 -17.21 -22.70
N GLN A 43 -7.85 -16.87 -23.88
CA GLN A 43 -6.43 -16.56 -24.08
C GLN A 43 -6.03 -15.24 -23.42
N ASP A 44 -6.91 -14.23 -23.44
CA ASP A 44 -6.64 -12.96 -22.77
C ASP A 44 -6.77 -13.11 -21.25
N ARG A 45 -7.71 -13.91 -20.74
CA ARG A 45 -7.78 -14.24 -19.31
C ARG A 45 -6.50 -14.93 -18.82
N ASP A 46 -6.01 -15.91 -19.57
CA ASP A 46 -4.75 -16.59 -19.28
C ASP A 46 -3.55 -15.64 -19.36
N PHE A 47 -3.52 -14.75 -20.37
CA PHE A 47 -2.49 -13.71 -20.47
C PHE A 47 -2.51 -12.77 -19.26
N LEU A 48 -3.67 -12.29 -18.83
CA LEU A 48 -3.76 -11.42 -17.64
C LEU A 48 -3.29 -12.14 -16.37
N PHE A 49 -3.64 -13.42 -16.22
CA PHE A 49 -3.23 -14.20 -15.06
C PHE A 49 -1.72 -14.47 -15.03
N THR A 50 -1.14 -14.86 -16.17
CA THR A 50 0.29 -15.21 -16.28
C THR A 50 1.21 -14.00 -16.28
N GLN A 51 0.80 -12.90 -16.92
CA GLN A 51 1.59 -11.67 -17.01
C GLN A 51 1.73 -10.93 -15.68
N ALA A 52 0.88 -11.21 -14.69
CA ALA A 52 0.97 -10.61 -13.36
C ALA A 52 2.34 -10.82 -12.68
N ARG A 53 2.95 -12.00 -12.82
CA ARG A 53 4.26 -12.29 -12.19
C ARG A 53 5.40 -11.46 -12.79
N PRO A 54 5.64 -11.47 -14.12
CA PRO A 54 6.66 -10.61 -14.72
C PRO A 54 6.49 -9.13 -14.40
N LEU A 55 5.24 -8.64 -14.32
CA LEU A 55 4.96 -7.25 -13.94
C LEU A 55 5.48 -6.95 -12.55
N VAL A 56 5.19 -7.78 -11.55
CA VAL A 56 5.67 -7.61 -10.18
C VAL A 56 7.19 -7.72 -10.07
N GLU A 57 7.79 -8.71 -10.74
CA GLU A 57 9.22 -9.01 -10.61
C GLU A 57 10.12 -7.98 -11.31
N HIS A 58 9.63 -7.39 -12.41
CA HIS A 58 10.44 -6.52 -13.28
C HIS A 58 9.93 -5.08 -13.37
N PHE A 59 8.92 -4.69 -12.59
CA PHE A 59 8.42 -3.32 -12.60
C PHE A 59 9.56 -2.33 -12.28
N ILE A 60 9.73 -1.36 -13.18
CA ILE A 60 10.51 -0.15 -12.92
C ILE A 60 9.75 1.07 -13.45
N PRO A 61 9.82 2.20 -12.74
CA PRO A 61 9.07 3.40 -13.12
C PRO A 61 9.61 4.09 -14.38
N GLN A 62 10.86 3.80 -14.78
CA GLN A 62 11.47 4.35 -15.98
C GLN A 62 12.25 3.30 -16.78
N VAL A 63 11.80 3.04 -18.01
CA VAL A 63 12.44 2.15 -18.98
C VAL A 63 13.29 2.95 -19.96
N ALA A 64 14.55 2.57 -20.14
CA ALA A 64 15.48 3.16 -21.10
C ALA A 64 15.88 2.14 -22.19
N PRO A 65 15.21 2.15 -23.36
CA PRO A 65 15.48 1.18 -24.43
C PRO A 65 16.94 1.18 -24.91
N PRO A 66 17.46 0.02 -25.39
CA PRO A 66 16.71 -1.20 -25.72
C PRO A 66 16.38 -2.10 -24.52
N ALA A 67 16.88 -1.80 -23.32
CA ALA A 67 16.58 -2.59 -22.12
C ALA A 67 15.08 -2.53 -21.78
N GLN A 68 14.51 -3.68 -21.44
CA GLN A 68 13.12 -3.85 -20.96
C GLN A 68 12.00 -3.30 -21.88
N LEU A 69 12.27 -3.13 -23.16
CA LEU A 69 11.26 -2.64 -24.10
C LEU A 69 10.12 -3.66 -24.30
N SER A 70 10.44 -4.95 -24.37
CA SER A 70 9.42 -6.03 -24.46
C SER A 70 8.48 -6.07 -23.26
N GLU A 71 9.00 -5.80 -22.07
CA GLU A 71 8.27 -5.76 -20.82
C GLU A 71 7.33 -4.56 -20.81
N ALA A 72 7.77 -3.40 -21.31
CA ALA A 72 6.91 -2.23 -21.50
C ALA A 72 5.78 -2.49 -22.52
N GLU A 73 6.07 -3.16 -23.64
CA GLU A 73 5.05 -3.56 -24.64
C GLU A 73 4.02 -4.54 -24.04
N ALA A 74 4.47 -5.52 -23.26
CA ALA A 74 3.59 -6.46 -22.57
C ALA A 74 2.72 -5.75 -21.51
N ALA A 75 3.30 -4.81 -20.75
CA ALA A 75 2.57 -3.97 -19.79
C ALA A 75 1.52 -3.09 -20.49
N ALA A 76 1.84 -2.52 -21.66
CA ALA A 76 0.90 -1.74 -22.45
C ALA A 76 -0.25 -2.60 -23.01
N ARG A 77 0.02 -3.82 -23.48
CA ARG A 77 -1.04 -4.77 -23.86
C ARG A 77 -1.92 -5.12 -22.67
N TYR A 78 -1.32 -5.40 -21.51
CA TYR A 78 -2.03 -5.67 -20.27
C TYR A 78 -2.99 -4.53 -19.95
N ALA A 79 -2.47 -3.31 -19.83
CA ALA A 79 -3.26 -2.11 -19.57
C ALA A 79 -4.40 -1.89 -20.57
N THR A 80 -4.16 -2.15 -21.86
CA THR A 80 -5.18 -2.03 -22.92
C THR A 80 -6.35 -2.98 -22.68
N LEU A 81 -6.08 -4.25 -22.32
CA LEU A 81 -7.13 -5.23 -22.03
C LEU A 81 -7.96 -4.79 -20.82
N LEU A 82 -7.31 -4.31 -19.75
CA LEU A 82 -7.98 -3.85 -18.54
C LEU A 82 -8.95 -2.70 -18.84
N MET A 83 -8.46 -1.67 -19.55
CA MET A 83 -9.26 -0.48 -19.85
C MET A 83 -10.46 -0.77 -20.76
N GLN A 84 -10.35 -1.77 -21.65
CA GLN A 84 -11.34 -2.01 -22.69
C GLN A 84 -12.32 -3.14 -22.36
N GLN A 85 -11.91 -4.12 -21.53
CA GLN A 85 -12.62 -5.40 -21.44
C GLN A 85 -12.95 -5.86 -20.02
N VAL A 86 -12.46 -5.18 -18.98
CA VAL A 86 -12.74 -5.54 -17.58
C VAL A 86 -13.78 -4.59 -16.99
N ASP A 87 -14.87 -5.14 -16.47
CA ASP A 87 -15.87 -4.38 -15.70
C ASP A 87 -15.57 -4.45 -14.19
N TYR A 88 -14.93 -3.39 -13.69
CA TYR A 88 -14.56 -3.27 -12.28
C TYR A 88 -15.76 -3.12 -11.33
N ALA A 89 -16.91 -2.63 -11.79
CA ALA A 89 -18.08 -2.52 -10.92
C ALA A 89 -18.56 -3.92 -10.51
N SER A 90 -18.53 -4.87 -11.44
CA SER A 90 -18.85 -6.27 -11.16
C SER A 90 -17.79 -6.96 -10.29
N LEU A 91 -16.49 -6.64 -10.47
CA LEU A 91 -15.46 -7.16 -9.55
C LEU A 91 -15.61 -6.60 -8.13
N ILE A 92 -15.95 -5.32 -7.97
CA ILE A 92 -16.24 -4.72 -6.66
C ILE A 92 -17.45 -5.38 -6.02
N SER A 93 -18.51 -5.66 -6.79
CA SER A 93 -19.67 -6.43 -6.30
C SER A 93 -19.26 -7.82 -5.81
N ALA A 94 -18.42 -8.54 -6.56
CA ALA A 94 -17.89 -9.84 -6.14
C ALA A 94 -17.11 -9.74 -4.82
N ALA A 95 -16.22 -8.74 -4.68
CA ALA A 95 -15.48 -8.50 -3.45
C ALA A 95 -16.40 -8.19 -2.26
N GLN A 96 -17.40 -7.32 -2.44
CA GLN A 96 -18.37 -6.99 -1.40
C GLN A 96 -19.16 -8.21 -0.93
N ARG A 97 -19.52 -9.13 -1.84
CA ARG A 97 -20.18 -10.39 -1.47
C ARG A 97 -19.27 -11.27 -0.63
N LEU A 98 -18.04 -11.48 -1.07
CA LEU A 98 -17.06 -12.31 -0.37
C LEU A 98 -16.69 -11.73 1.00
N ALA A 99 -16.54 -10.42 1.12
CA ALA A 99 -16.26 -9.74 2.38
C ALA A 99 -17.36 -9.95 3.44
N ARG A 100 -18.60 -10.27 3.05
CA ARG A 100 -19.67 -10.60 4.01
C ARG A 100 -19.38 -11.87 4.81
N LEU A 101 -18.53 -12.75 4.30
CA LEU A 101 -18.09 -13.95 5.03
C LEU A 101 -17.27 -13.56 6.28
N GLY A 102 -16.59 -12.41 6.25
CA GLY A 102 -15.85 -11.84 7.38
C GLY A 102 -16.72 -11.22 8.48
N ASN A 103 -18.05 -11.29 8.39
CA ASN A 103 -18.92 -10.67 9.37
C ASN A 103 -18.80 -11.35 10.76
N ARG A 104 -18.33 -10.62 11.77
CA ARG A 104 -18.12 -11.14 13.14
C ARG A 104 -19.33 -11.89 13.71
N LYS A 105 -20.58 -11.43 13.47
CA LYS A 105 -21.78 -12.12 14.00
C LYS A 105 -22.02 -13.46 13.29
N PHE A 106 -21.82 -13.52 11.98
CA PHE A 106 -21.91 -14.76 11.21
C PHE A 106 -20.83 -15.76 11.67
N LEU A 107 -19.59 -15.31 11.82
CA LEU A 107 -18.47 -16.14 12.24
C LEU A 107 -18.68 -16.68 13.67
N GLN A 108 -19.19 -15.87 14.60
CA GLN A 108 -19.60 -16.33 15.93
C GLN A 108 -20.69 -17.41 15.89
N GLN A 109 -21.69 -17.26 15.00
CA GLN A 109 -22.72 -18.28 14.83
C GLN A 109 -22.16 -19.57 14.23
N LEU A 110 -21.22 -19.45 13.29
CA LEU A 110 -20.54 -20.58 12.67
C LEU A 110 -19.69 -21.34 13.70
N ASP A 111 -18.90 -20.64 14.49
CA ASP A 111 -18.13 -21.23 15.58
C ASP A 111 -19.06 -21.96 16.56
N ILE A 112 -20.10 -21.31 17.10
CA ILE A 112 -21.07 -21.95 18.01
C ILE A 112 -21.67 -23.23 17.40
N ALA A 113 -22.02 -23.20 16.11
CA ALA A 113 -22.61 -24.35 15.42
C ALA A 113 -21.61 -25.51 15.26
N LEU A 114 -20.31 -25.22 15.16
CA LEU A 114 -19.25 -26.19 14.92
C LEU A 114 -18.43 -26.55 16.16
N HIS A 115 -18.60 -25.84 17.28
CA HIS A 115 -17.76 -25.92 18.48
C HIS A 115 -17.59 -27.34 19.04
N ASN A 116 -18.66 -28.14 19.03
CA ASN A 116 -18.65 -29.51 19.53
C ASN A 116 -18.57 -30.57 18.41
N ARG A 117 -18.36 -30.14 17.16
CA ARG A 117 -18.26 -31.05 16.03
C ARG A 117 -16.93 -31.79 16.12
N LYS A 118 -16.98 -33.11 15.96
CA LYS A 118 -15.75 -33.91 15.89
C LYS A 118 -15.02 -33.63 14.58
N PRO A 119 -13.68 -33.59 14.59
CA PRO A 119 -12.90 -33.51 13.37
C PRO A 119 -13.29 -34.61 12.38
N ILE A 120 -13.34 -34.27 11.10
CA ILE A 120 -13.60 -35.22 10.03
C ILE A 120 -12.37 -36.08 9.80
N GLY A 121 -12.56 -37.36 9.47
CA GLY A 121 -11.46 -38.26 9.13
C GLY A 121 -10.89 -38.06 7.71
N GLN A 122 -11.39 -37.09 6.96
CA GLN A 122 -10.93 -36.80 5.59
C GLN A 122 -9.61 -36.04 5.64
N THR A 123 -8.59 -36.61 5.01
CA THR A 123 -7.31 -35.90 4.79
C THR A 123 -7.40 -35.06 3.52
N VAL A 124 -7.01 -33.79 3.61
CA VAL A 124 -6.84 -32.92 2.45
C VAL A 124 -5.35 -32.70 2.22
N PRO A 125 -4.80 -33.00 1.02
CA PRO A 125 -3.37 -32.78 0.75
C PRO A 125 -2.96 -31.33 1.02
N GLY A 126 -1.86 -31.14 1.74
CA GLY A 126 -1.37 -29.82 2.14
C GLY A 126 -2.00 -29.26 3.41
N ILE A 127 -3.02 -29.92 3.99
CA ILE A 127 -3.65 -29.47 5.23
C ILE A 127 -3.36 -30.45 6.38
N THR A 128 -2.92 -29.91 7.52
CA THR A 128 -2.74 -30.66 8.77
C THR A 128 -3.49 -29.98 9.91
N GLY A 129 -3.73 -30.71 10.99
CA GLY A 129 -4.55 -30.25 12.12
C GLY A 129 -5.98 -30.78 12.04
N ASP A 130 -6.85 -30.21 12.87
CA ASP A 130 -8.24 -30.64 12.94
C ASP A 130 -9.06 -29.93 11.86
N LEU A 131 -9.86 -30.70 11.10
CA LEU A 131 -10.79 -30.17 10.12
C LEU A 131 -12.23 -30.46 10.52
N LEU A 132 -13.08 -29.46 10.53
CA LEU A 132 -14.51 -29.60 10.84
C LEU A 132 -15.36 -29.73 9.57
N LEU A 133 -14.87 -29.21 8.45
CA LEU A 133 -15.47 -29.33 7.12
C LEU A 133 -14.39 -29.36 6.04
N ALA A 134 -14.57 -30.21 5.02
CA ALA A 134 -13.82 -30.14 3.77
C ALA A 134 -14.73 -30.57 2.62
N GLN A 135 -14.96 -29.66 1.66
CA GLN A 135 -15.86 -29.91 0.54
C GLN A 135 -15.30 -29.34 -0.76
N GLN A 136 -15.23 -30.17 -1.79
CA GLN A 136 -14.96 -29.71 -3.15
C GLN A 136 -16.25 -29.18 -3.77
N THR A 137 -16.26 -27.93 -4.20
CA THR A 137 -17.37 -27.31 -4.93
C THR A 137 -16.97 -27.00 -6.38
N SER A 138 -17.93 -26.56 -7.20
CA SER A 138 -17.64 -26.02 -8.53
C SER A 138 -16.83 -24.72 -8.51
N TYR A 139 -16.75 -24.05 -7.35
CA TYR A 139 -16.02 -22.80 -7.18
C TYR A 139 -14.62 -23.01 -6.56
N GLY A 140 -14.33 -24.22 -6.10
CA GLY A 140 -13.07 -24.59 -5.46
C GLY A 140 -13.28 -25.32 -4.12
N LEU A 141 -12.17 -25.57 -3.43
CA LEU A 141 -12.17 -26.22 -2.13
C LEU A 141 -12.70 -25.26 -1.05
N VAL A 142 -13.59 -25.75 -0.19
CA VAL A 142 -14.09 -25.06 1.00
C VAL A 142 -13.68 -25.86 2.24
N VAL A 143 -13.02 -25.22 3.19
CA VAL A 143 -12.49 -25.85 4.41
C VAL A 143 -12.89 -25.03 5.64
N VAL A 144 -13.22 -25.73 6.73
CA VAL A 144 -13.29 -25.14 8.07
C VAL A 144 -12.31 -25.86 9.00
N GLY A 145 -11.37 -25.11 9.54
CA GLY A 145 -10.36 -25.53 10.52
C GLY A 145 -10.92 -25.71 11.93
N GLY A 146 -10.07 -26.17 12.83
CA GLY A 146 -10.39 -26.46 14.23
C GLY A 146 -10.15 -25.24 15.12
N HIS A 147 -10.01 -25.48 16.42
CA HIS A 147 -9.50 -24.48 17.38
C HIS A 147 -8.04 -24.76 17.79
N GLY A 148 -7.42 -25.72 17.09
CA GLY A 148 -6.08 -26.18 17.36
C GLY A 148 -5.20 -25.79 16.18
N PRO A 149 -3.86 -25.87 16.35
CA PRO A 149 -2.94 -25.44 15.31
C PRO A 149 -3.11 -26.25 14.04
N ASN A 150 -3.35 -25.53 12.95
CA ASN A 150 -3.51 -26.02 11.60
C ASN A 150 -2.34 -25.55 10.72
N THR A 151 -2.16 -26.24 9.60
CA THR A 151 -1.26 -25.78 8.54
C THR A 151 -1.96 -25.93 7.22
N TYR A 152 -1.94 -24.86 6.43
CA TYR A 152 -2.52 -24.77 5.10
C TYR A 152 -1.41 -24.52 4.08
N ASP A 153 -0.85 -25.58 3.51
CA ASP A 153 0.19 -25.53 2.48
C ASP A 153 -0.40 -25.88 1.11
N LEU A 154 -0.95 -24.86 0.44
CA LEU A 154 -1.83 -25.03 -0.72
C LEU A 154 -1.27 -24.37 -1.99
N GLU A 155 -0.55 -25.14 -2.80
CA GLU A 155 -0.09 -24.69 -4.11
C GLU A 155 -1.23 -24.28 -5.06
N LYS A 156 -2.37 -25.00 -4.99
CA LYS A 156 -3.55 -24.76 -5.84
C LYS A 156 -4.60 -23.86 -5.20
N GLY A 157 -4.33 -23.38 -3.99
CA GLY A 157 -5.26 -22.61 -3.17
C GLY A 157 -6.60 -23.28 -2.88
N ALA A 158 -7.50 -22.49 -2.31
CA ALA A 158 -8.86 -22.86 -1.95
C ALA A 158 -9.81 -21.70 -2.29
N ALA A 159 -11.10 -22.00 -2.47
CA ALA A 159 -12.13 -20.96 -2.62
C ALA A 159 -12.39 -20.26 -1.28
N LEU A 160 -12.44 -21.04 -0.20
CA LEU A 160 -12.70 -20.55 1.14
C LEU A 160 -11.97 -21.40 2.19
N ILE A 161 -11.24 -20.74 3.07
CA ILE A 161 -10.74 -21.29 4.33
C ILE A 161 -11.33 -20.43 5.44
N ILE A 162 -11.90 -21.08 6.46
CA ILE A 162 -12.25 -20.45 7.73
C ILE A 162 -11.56 -21.27 8.82
N ASP A 163 -10.56 -20.73 9.50
CA ASP A 163 -10.04 -21.34 10.72
C ASP A 163 -10.78 -20.75 11.93
N LEU A 164 -11.09 -21.57 12.95
CA LEU A 164 -11.79 -21.11 14.15
C LEU A 164 -10.81 -20.74 15.26
N GLY A 165 -9.52 -21.05 15.07
CA GLY A 165 -8.41 -20.47 15.78
C GLY A 165 -7.32 -21.49 16.11
N GLY A 166 -6.31 -21.02 16.83
CA GLY A 166 -5.08 -21.77 17.02
C GLY A 166 -3.94 -21.07 16.29
N ASN A 167 -2.69 -21.41 16.65
CA ASN A 167 -1.55 -20.77 16.01
C ASN A 167 -1.22 -21.51 14.72
N ASP A 168 -1.59 -20.90 13.61
CA ASP A 168 -1.66 -21.52 12.31
C ASP A 168 -0.51 -21.13 11.39
N THR A 169 -0.35 -21.88 10.31
CA THR A 169 0.64 -21.60 9.28
C THR A 169 0.03 -21.67 7.89
N TYR A 170 0.12 -20.57 7.16
CA TYR A 170 -0.45 -20.39 5.84
C TYR A 170 0.65 -20.29 4.78
N ARG A 171 0.68 -21.20 3.79
CA ARG A 171 1.71 -21.30 2.74
C ARG A 171 1.13 -21.56 1.36
N GLY A 172 1.85 -21.12 0.34
CA GLY A 172 1.45 -21.29 -1.06
C GLY A 172 0.51 -20.19 -1.53
N THR A 173 -0.63 -20.56 -2.11
CA THR A 173 -1.67 -19.64 -2.61
C THR A 173 -2.83 -19.59 -1.63
N ILE A 174 -2.84 -18.59 -0.76
CA ILE A 174 -3.77 -18.43 0.37
C ILE A 174 -4.54 -17.12 0.19
N GLY A 175 -5.88 -17.19 0.04
CA GLY A 175 -6.69 -15.99 -0.17
C GLY A 175 -6.28 -15.23 -1.44
N ALA A 176 -5.82 -15.95 -2.47
CA ALA A 176 -5.34 -15.39 -3.73
C ALA A 176 -5.84 -16.22 -4.92
N SER A 177 -6.05 -15.57 -6.07
CA SER A 177 -6.62 -16.22 -7.25
C SER A 177 -5.78 -17.42 -7.69
N PRO A 178 -6.30 -18.67 -7.66
CA PRO A 178 -5.49 -19.85 -7.97
C PRO A 178 -5.24 -20.08 -9.46
N ASN A 179 -6.16 -19.66 -10.33
CA ASN A 179 -6.01 -19.76 -11.80
C ASN A 179 -6.93 -18.77 -12.53
N SER A 180 -6.87 -18.76 -13.86
CA SER A 180 -7.66 -17.87 -14.74
C SER A 180 -9.15 -18.20 -14.83
N ASP A 181 -9.57 -19.42 -14.47
CA ASP A 181 -10.97 -19.86 -14.48
C ASP A 181 -11.66 -19.64 -13.12
N LEU A 182 -10.95 -19.97 -12.03
CA LEU A 182 -11.38 -19.79 -10.65
C LEU A 182 -10.52 -18.68 -10.03
N GLY A 183 -10.99 -17.45 -10.11
CA GLY A 183 -10.24 -16.27 -9.64
C GLY A 183 -10.57 -15.80 -8.23
N ASN A 184 -11.52 -16.41 -7.54
CA ASN A 184 -11.96 -15.98 -6.20
C ASN A 184 -11.37 -16.89 -5.12
N SER A 185 -10.81 -16.31 -4.06
CA SER A 185 -10.27 -17.03 -2.91
C SER A 185 -10.34 -16.18 -1.65
N VAL A 186 -10.81 -16.77 -0.55
CA VAL A 186 -10.98 -16.11 0.75
C VAL A 186 -10.37 -16.96 1.85
N VAL A 187 -9.63 -16.34 2.76
CA VAL A 187 -9.21 -16.93 4.04
C VAL A 187 -9.72 -16.04 5.16
N ILE A 188 -10.20 -16.68 6.22
CA ILE A 188 -10.68 -16.04 7.44
C ILE A 188 -10.07 -16.79 8.61
N ASP A 189 -9.23 -16.13 9.39
CA ASP A 189 -8.81 -16.61 10.70
C ASP A 189 -9.60 -15.86 11.79
N LEU A 190 -9.92 -16.54 12.89
CA LEU A 190 -10.66 -15.94 14.00
C LEU A 190 -9.78 -15.58 15.18
N SER A 191 -8.71 -16.34 15.44
CA SER A 191 -7.84 -16.11 16.58
C SER A 191 -6.60 -16.98 16.56
N GLY A 192 -5.44 -16.42 16.87
CA GLY A 192 -4.23 -17.21 17.02
C GLY A 192 -3.03 -16.34 16.77
N ASN A 193 -1.82 -16.81 17.08
CA ASN A 193 -0.62 -16.11 16.64
C ASN A 193 -0.06 -16.85 15.43
N ASP A 194 -0.38 -16.34 14.26
CA ASP A 194 -0.30 -17.03 12.99
C ASP A 194 0.91 -16.61 12.18
N THR A 195 1.23 -17.45 11.20
CA THR A 195 2.34 -17.19 10.29
C THR A 195 1.89 -17.36 8.85
N TYR A 196 1.87 -16.24 8.13
CA TYR A 196 1.58 -16.18 6.70
C TYR A 196 2.89 -16.15 5.90
N GLN A 197 3.14 -17.20 5.13
CA GLN A 197 4.34 -17.42 4.31
C GLN A 197 3.95 -17.81 2.86
N PRO A 198 3.30 -16.91 2.11
CA PRO A 198 2.81 -17.20 0.79
C PRO A 198 3.93 -17.40 -0.25
N ALA A 199 3.58 -18.08 -1.33
CA ALA A 199 4.33 -17.99 -2.59
C ALA A 199 4.16 -16.58 -3.20
N PRO A 200 4.99 -16.17 -4.19
CA PRO A 200 4.75 -14.92 -4.91
C PRO A 200 3.35 -14.88 -5.53
N LEU A 201 2.66 -13.75 -5.40
CA LEU A 201 1.24 -13.57 -5.77
C LEU A 201 0.24 -14.40 -4.93
N GLY A 202 0.69 -14.91 -3.78
CA GLY A 202 0.00 -15.97 -3.04
C GLY A 202 -0.70 -15.55 -1.75
N LEU A 203 -0.80 -14.25 -1.43
CA LEU A 203 -1.59 -13.77 -0.29
C LEU A 203 -2.38 -12.52 -0.63
N ALA A 204 -3.70 -12.59 -0.47
CA ALA A 204 -4.58 -11.44 -0.66
C ALA A 204 -4.38 -10.77 -2.05
N THR A 205 -4.29 -11.58 -3.11
CA THR A 205 -3.95 -11.11 -4.47
C THR A 205 -5.00 -11.55 -5.48
N GLY A 206 -5.73 -10.58 -6.04
CA GLY A 206 -6.72 -10.80 -7.08
C GLY A 206 -6.15 -10.68 -8.49
N ARG A 207 -5.93 -11.81 -9.17
CA ARG A 207 -5.46 -11.86 -10.57
C ARG A 207 -6.65 -12.04 -11.51
N ALA A 208 -7.16 -10.95 -12.06
CA ALA A 208 -8.46 -10.93 -12.75
C ALA A 208 -9.54 -11.67 -11.92
N GLY A 209 -9.60 -11.37 -10.63
CA GLY A 209 -10.40 -12.08 -9.64
C GLY A 209 -10.26 -11.41 -8.28
N ILE A 210 -10.69 -12.09 -7.23
CA ILE A 210 -10.74 -11.54 -5.87
C ILE A 210 -9.90 -12.41 -4.93
N GLY A 211 -8.94 -11.82 -4.25
CA GLY A 211 -8.19 -12.44 -3.16
C GLY A 211 -8.42 -11.70 -1.85
N ILE A 212 -8.90 -12.40 -0.81
CA ILE A 212 -9.18 -11.80 0.50
C ILE A 212 -8.53 -12.65 1.59
N VAL A 213 -7.87 -12.01 2.53
CA VAL A 213 -7.48 -12.56 3.83
C VAL A 213 -8.06 -11.64 4.90
N ILE A 214 -8.73 -12.21 5.89
CA ILE A 214 -9.31 -11.53 7.05
C ILE A 214 -8.78 -12.25 8.28
N ASP A 215 -7.85 -11.63 8.99
CA ASP A 215 -7.50 -12.01 10.35
C ASP A 215 -8.33 -11.17 11.33
N HIS A 216 -8.76 -11.74 12.44
CA HIS A 216 -9.56 -11.02 13.44
C HIS A 216 -8.80 -10.70 14.71
N SER A 217 -7.86 -11.53 15.13
CA SER A 217 -7.09 -11.30 16.34
C SER A 217 -5.87 -12.21 16.44
N GLY A 218 -4.74 -11.67 16.86
CA GLY A 218 -3.51 -12.44 16.93
C GLY A 218 -2.30 -11.55 17.07
N ASP A 219 -1.17 -12.07 17.54
CA ASP A 219 0.11 -11.41 17.20
C ASP A 219 0.70 -12.17 16.02
N ASP A 220 0.49 -11.65 14.81
CA ASP A 220 0.68 -12.35 13.56
C ASP A 220 1.95 -11.93 12.84
N THR A 221 2.44 -12.84 11.99
CA THR A 221 3.62 -12.57 11.16
C THR A 221 3.32 -12.83 9.69
N TYR A 222 3.32 -11.75 8.91
CA TYR A 222 3.13 -11.72 7.47
C TYR A 222 4.47 -11.63 6.73
N ARG A 223 4.98 -12.76 6.24
CA ARG A 223 6.22 -12.82 5.43
C ARG A 223 5.91 -12.80 3.94
N LEU A 224 5.66 -11.60 3.44
CA LEU A 224 5.10 -11.36 2.12
C LEU A 224 6.14 -11.52 1.00
N ALA A 225 5.91 -12.51 0.13
CA ALA A 225 6.59 -12.62 -1.15
C ALA A 225 6.15 -11.50 -2.13
N PRO A 226 6.89 -11.23 -3.23
CA PRO A 226 6.49 -10.23 -4.21
C PRO A 226 5.06 -10.44 -4.73
N GLY A 227 4.28 -9.36 -4.75
CA GLY A 227 2.89 -9.37 -5.23
C GLY A 227 1.88 -9.89 -4.21
N SER A 228 2.19 -9.81 -2.91
CA SER A 228 1.36 -10.31 -1.81
C SER A 228 1.06 -9.22 -0.76
N GLY A 229 0.00 -9.40 0.02
CA GLY A 229 -0.42 -8.47 1.07
C GLY A 229 -1.31 -7.34 0.53
N GLY A 230 -2.35 -7.71 -0.23
CA GLY A 230 -3.34 -6.80 -0.78
C GLY A 230 -2.91 -6.15 -2.10
N VAL A 231 -2.62 -6.93 -3.15
CA VAL A 231 -2.13 -6.39 -4.44
C VAL A 231 -3.06 -6.75 -5.61
N GLY A 232 -3.69 -5.77 -6.27
CA GLY A 232 -4.65 -6.00 -7.35
C GLY A 232 -4.03 -5.87 -8.75
N LEU A 233 -3.99 -6.96 -9.53
CA LEU A 233 -3.51 -6.99 -10.93
C LEU A 233 -4.62 -7.56 -11.82
N ALA A 234 -5.33 -6.65 -12.49
CA ALA A 234 -6.64 -6.79 -13.12
C ALA A 234 -7.81 -7.15 -12.19
N GLY A 235 -7.57 -7.32 -10.89
CA GLY A 235 -8.54 -7.78 -9.91
C GLY A 235 -8.54 -6.96 -8.62
N LEU A 236 -8.99 -7.57 -7.52
CA LEU A 236 -8.99 -6.98 -6.18
C LEU A 236 -8.27 -7.89 -5.17
N GLY A 237 -7.33 -7.32 -4.43
CA GLY A 237 -6.64 -7.96 -3.31
C GLY A 237 -6.90 -7.20 -2.02
N ILE A 238 -7.33 -7.89 -0.96
CA ILE A 238 -7.60 -7.29 0.36
C ILE A 238 -6.96 -8.15 1.44
N LEU A 239 -6.03 -7.56 2.20
CA LEU A 239 -5.58 -8.07 3.48
C LEU A 239 -6.21 -7.18 4.57
N TYR A 240 -6.94 -7.79 5.47
CA TYR A 240 -7.50 -7.12 6.65
C TYR A 240 -6.96 -7.85 7.87
N ASP A 241 -6.35 -7.10 8.78
CA ASP A 241 -6.05 -7.52 10.14
C ASP A 241 -6.95 -6.75 11.12
N GLY A 242 -7.27 -7.37 12.25
CA GLY A 242 -8.25 -6.92 13.20
C GLY A 242 -7.68 -6.35 14.49
N GLU A 243 -6.90 -7.13 15.23
CA GLU A 243 -6.45 -6.82 16.58
C GLU A 243 -5.14 -7.57 16.83
N GLY A 244 -4.04 -6.89 17.13
CA GLY A 244 -2.78 -7.62 17.25
C GLY A 244 -1.57 -6.80 17.62
N GLN A 245 -0.40 -7.41 17.58
CA GLN A 245 0.89 -6.73 17.46
C GLN A 245 1.65 -7.43 16.36
N ASP A 246 1.53 -6.89 15.16
CA ASP A 246 1.75 -7.61 13.92
C ASP A 246 3.05 -7.20 13.25
N ILE A 247 3.60 -8.17 12.53
CA ILE A 247 4.83 -7.99 11.78
C ILE A 247 4.57 -8.24 10.29
N TYR A 248 4.65 -7.17 9.51
CA TYR A 248 4.57 -7.20 8.06
C TYR A 248 5.97 -7.09 7.43
N GLU A 249 6.48 -8.21 6.93
CA GLU A 249 7.77 -8.33 6.25
C GLU A 249 7.58 -8.48 4.74
N GLY A 250 7.68 -7.38 4.01
CA GLY A 250 7.52 -7.32 2.57
C GLY A 250 8.81 -7.27 1.76
N ASN A 251 8.73 -7.75 0.53
CA ASN A 251 9.68 -7.42 -0.53
C ASN A 251 9.07 -6.34 -1.45
N ARG A 252 9.59 -6.18 -2.67
CA ARG A 252 8.99 -5.28 -3.66
C ARG A 252 7.56 -5.68 -4.02
N PHE A 253 6.71 -4.68 -4.23
CA PHE A 253 5.34 -4.88 -4.70
C PHE A 253 4.46 -5.61 -3.67
N THR A 254 4.40 -5.10 -2.43
CA THR A 254 3.68 -5.71 -1.29
C THR A 254 2.92 -4.66 -0.47
N GLN A 255 2.05 -5.08 0.46
CA GLN A 255 1.39 -4.19 1.43
C GLN A 255 0.58 -3.06 0.76
N GLY A 256 -0.51 -3.45 0.07
CA GLY A 256 -1.41 -2.52 -0.61
C GLY A 256 -0.86 -1.94 -1.92
N ALA A 257 -0.42 -2.74 -2.89
CA ALA A 257 0.22 -2.25 -4.14
C ALA A 257 -0.55 -2.66 -5.41
N ALA A 258 -0.64 -1.87 -6.49
CA ALA A 258 -1.44 -2.28 -7.67
C ALA A 258 -0.93 -1.73 -9.02
N PHE A 259 -0.90 -2.53 -10.10
CA PHE A 259 -0.80 -2.10 -11.51
C PHE A 259 -2.04 -2.60 -12.27
N GLY A 260 -3.14 -1.87 -12.12
CA GLY A 260 -4.44 -2.24 -12.65
C GLY A 260 -5.26 -3.04 -11.66
N GLY A 261 -6.32 -2.46 -11.11
CA GLY A 261 -7.15 -3.08 -10.07
C GLY A 261 -7.00 -2.40 -8.72
N PHE A 262 -7.40 -3.08 -7.66
CA PHE A 262 -7.40 -2.53 -6.29
C PHE A 262 -6.62 -3.43 -5.35
N GLY A 263 -5.61 -2.89 -4.68
CA GLY A 263 -4.86 -3.55 -3.62
C GLY A 263 -5.01 -2.81 -2.31
N LEU A 264 -5.43 -3.50 -1.25
CA LEU A 264 -5.69 -2.92 0.06
C LEU A 264 -5.09 -3.76 1.17
N LEU A 265 -4.35 -3.09 2.06
CA LEU A 265 -4.06 -3.57 3.41
C LEU A 265 -4.80 -2.67 4.39
N VAL A 266 -5.57 -3.26 5.30
CA VAL A 266 -6.15 -2.57 6.47
C VAL A 266 -5.64 -3.27 7.71
N ASP A 267 -4.96 -2.52 8.57
CA ASP A 267 -4.75 -2.89 9.96
C ASP A 267 -5.67 -2.02 10.82
N ARG A 268 -6.12 -2.56 11.95
CA ARG A 268 -7.11 -1.92 12.80
C ARG A 268 -6.60 -1.55 14.18
N ALA A 269 -5.60 -2.24 14.70
CA ALA A 269 -5.10 -2.01 16.04
C ALA A 269 -3.86 -2.85 16.30
N GLY A 270 -2.81 -2.19 16.78
CA GLY A 270 -1.64 -2.86 17.30
C GLY A 270 -0.52 -1.90 17.60
N ASP A 271 0.66 -2.39 17.95
CA ASP A 271 1.89 -1.61 17.86
C ASP A 271 2.74 -2.34 16.82
N ASP A 272 2.50 -2.02 15.56
CA ASP A 272 2.80 -2.87 14.42
C ASP A 272 4.10 -2.46 13.72
N ARG A 273 4.66 -3.43 12.99
CA ARG A 273 5.90 -3.24 12.25
C ARG A 273 5.73 -3.58 10.79
N TYR A 274 5.82 -2.54 9.95
CA TYR A 274 5.79 -2.65 8.50
C TYR A 274 7.17 -2.45 7.90
N THR A 275 7.65 -3.43 7.15
CA THR A 275 8.94 -3.35 6.47
C THR A 275 8.81 -3.76 5.01
N SER A 276 9.45 -3.02 4.11
CA SER A 276 9.52 -3.36 2.70
C SER A 276 10.76 -2.80 2.01
N PHE A 277 11.06 -3.31 0.82
CA PHE A 277 12.17 -2.86 -0.01
C PHE A 277 11.76 -1.99 -1.20
N GLY A 278 10.45 -1.78 -1.40
CA GLY A 278 9.93 -0.77 -2.34
C GLY A 278 8.66 -1.15 -3.07
N TYR A 279 8.06 -0.23 -3.83
CA TYR A 279 6.76 -0.44 -4.50
C TYR A 279 5.71 -0.96 -3.53
N ALA A 280 5.65 -0.43 -2.31
CA ALA A 280 4.91 -1.03 -1.21
C ALA A 280 4.30 0.00 -0.26
N LEU A 281 3.55 -0.45 0.74
CA LEU A 281 2.89 0.41 1.72
C LEU A 281 1.99 1.43 1.02
N GLY A 282 0.97 0.95 0.31
CA GLY A 282 0.06 1.81 -0.44
C GLY A 282 0.60 2.29 -1.79
N PHE A 283 1.18 1.42 -2.60
CA PHE A 283 1.79 1.80 -3.89
C PHE A 283 0.84 1.68 -5.09
N GLY A 284 0.64 2.76 -5.85
CA GLY A 284 -0.22 2.77 -7.04
C GLY A 284 0.54 2.89 -8.36
N ALA A 285 0.73 1.78 -9.07
CA ALA A 285 1.24 1.75 -10.45
C ALA A 285 0.12 1.93 -11.50
N PRO A 286 0.40 2.04 -12.82
CA PRO A 286 -0.65 2.37 -13.80
C PRO A 286 -1.95 1.59 -13.69
N LEU A 287 -3.08 2.32 -13.82
CA LEU A 287 -4.46 1.83 -13.71
C LEU A 287 -4.82 1.19 -12.36
N GLY A 288 -3.92 1.22 -11.38
CA GLY A 288 -4.12 0.63 -10.07
C GLY A 288 -4.41 1.66 -8.99
N VAL A 289 -5.11 1.21 -7.95
CA VAL A 289 -5.20 1.89 -6.66
C VAL A 289 -4.61 0.95 -5.62
N GLY A 290 -3.49 1.36 -5.02
CA GLY A 290 -2.85 0.66 -3.91
C GLY A 290 -3.04 1.47 -2.63
N ALA A 291 -3.53 0.83 -1.56
CA ALA A 291 -3.83 1.49 -0.31
C ALA A 291 -3.31 0.69 0.90
N LEU A 292 -2.72 1.39 1.86
CA LEU A 292 -2.53 0.94 3.24
C LEU A 292 -3.32 1.88 4.15
N ILE A 293 -4.14 1.31 5.03
CA ILE A 293 -4.87 2.04 6.06
C ILE A 293 -4.52 1.40 7.39
N ASP A 294 -3.87 2.15 8.26
CA ASP A 294 -3.72 1.84 9.68
C ASP A 294 -4.69 2.71 10.48
N VAL A 295 -5.22 2.19 11.56
CA VAL A 295 -6.30 2.82 12.34
C VAL A 295 -5.84 3.25 13.72
N SER A 296 -4.96 2.51 14.37
CA SER A 296 -4.48 2.87 15.71
C SER A 296 -3.27 2.06 16.11
N GLY A 297 -2.25 2.74 16.64
CA GLY A 297 -1.08 2.04 17.16
C GLY A 297 0.07 2.95 17.52
N ASN A 298 1.22 2.42 17.87
CA ASN A 298 2.47 3.19 17.80
C ASN A 298 3.40 2.44 16.86
N ASP A 299 3.25 2.75 15.58
CA ASP A 299 3.67 1.90 14.50
C ASP A 299 5.02 2.29 13.94
N PHE A 300 5.67 1.30 13.33
CA PHE A 300 6.95 1.48 12.67
C PHE A 300 6.89 1.10 11.21
N TYR A 301 7.03 2.09 10.34
CA TYR A 301 7.01 1.94 8.90
C TYR A 301 8.41 2.12 8.30
N GLU A 302 8.92 1.10 7.61
CA GLU A 302 10.24 1.15 6.97
C GLU A 302 10.19 0.69 5.50
N CYS A 303 10.75 1.53 4.61
CA CYS A 303 10.80 1.22 3.18
C CYS A 303 12.13 1.61 2.52
N GLY A 304 12.80 0.64 1.89
CA GLY A 304 14.04 0.84 1.14
C GLY A 304 15.21 0.03 1.71
N GLY A 305 16.46 0.49 1.58
CA GLY A 305 17.62 -0.17 2.20
C GLY A 305 18.19 -1.41 1.47
N ARG A 306 17.56 -1.85 0.37
CA ARG A 306 18.03 -3.02 -0.41
C ARG A 306 18.47 -2.70 -1.84
N TYR A 307 17.70 -1.88 -2.54
CA TYR A 307 17.94 -1.57 -3.95
C TYR A 307 18.59 -0.19 -4.08
N PRO A 308 19.88 -0.11 -4.45
CA PRO A 308 20.60 1.16 -4.57
C PRO A 308 19.93 2.10 -5.56
N SER A 309 19.89 3.37 -5.22
CA SER A 309 19.38 4.38 -6.14
C SER A 309 20.36 4.62 -7.30
N ALA A 310 19.83 4.81 -8.50
CA ALA A 310 20.62 5.18 -9.67
C ALA A 310 21.34 6.53 -9.48
N TYR A 311 20.85 7.39 -8.58
CA TYR A 311 21.47 8.67 -8.26
C TYR A 311 22.79 8.55 -7.50
N ASN A 312 23.14 7.39 -6.94
CA ASN A 312 24.42 7.22 -6.24
C ASN A 312 25.61 7.50 -7.18
N GLU A 313 25.50 7.17 -8.47
CA GLU A 313 26.56 7.45 -9.46
C GLU A 313 26.88 8.94 -9.59
N THR A 314 25.89 9.82 -9.40
CA THR A 314 26.07 11.28 -9.54
C THR A 314 26.25 11.98 -8.21
N ASP A 315 25.48 11.58 -7.19
CA ASP A 315 25.40 12.29 -5.92
C ASP A 315 26.52 11.88 -4.96
N ALA A 316 26.90 10.60 -4.98
CA ALA A 316 27.84 10.01 -4.04
C ALA A 316 28.60 8.83 -4.68
N PRO A 317 29.37 9.04 -5.77
CA PRO A 317 29.97 7.96 -6.58
C PRO A 317 30.95 7.06 -5.81
N ASN A 318 31.47 7.55 -4.68
CA ASN A 318 32.41 6.82 -3.83
C ASN A 318 31.77 6.27 -2.55
N ALA A 319 30.47 6.49 -2.34
CA ALA A 319 29.76 5.95 -1.19
C ALA A 319 29.43 4.47 -1.41
N HIS A 320 29.42 3.73 -0.32
CA HIS A 320 29.11 2.31 -0.27
C HIS A 320 27.87 2.06 0.60
N PRO A 321 27.23 0.89 0.48
CA PRO A 321 26.19 0.48 1.44
C PRO A 321 26.68 0.67 2.88
N GLN A 322 25.86 1.29 3.72
CA GLN A 322 26.12 1.74 5.11
C GLN A 322 26.69 3.16 5.26
N ASP A 323 27.24 3.77 4.20
CA ASP A 323 27.62 5.18 4.27
C ASP A 323 26.36 6.07 4.36
N PRO A 324 26.34 7.11 5.20
CA PRO A 324 25.17 7.99 5.34
C PRO A 324 24.71 8.65 4.04
N ALA A 325 25.64 8.87 3.10
CA ALA A 325 25.34 9.46 1.81
C ALA A 325 24.76 8.47 0.78
N PHE A 326 24.89 7.16 1.01
CA PHE A 326 24.43 6.14 0.07
C PHE A 326 22.91 5.99 0.12
N GLN A 327 22.25 6.18 -1.02
CA GLN A 327 20.79 6.20 -1.11
C GLN A 327 20.23 4.91 -1.70
N TYR A 328 18.99 4.60 -1.32
CA TYR A 328 18.21 3.48 -1.84
C TYR A 328 16.90 3.99 -2.45
N ASP A 329 16.27 3.17 -3.27
CA ASP A 329 14.91 3.45 -3.76
C ASP A 329 13.86 2.80 -2.85
N CYS A 330 12.74 3.49 -2.64
CA CYS A 330 11.56 2.98 -1.96
C CYS A 330 10.36 2.93 -2.94
N PHE A 331 9.80 4.06 -3.39
CA PHE A 331 8.49 4.08 -4.08
C PHE A 331 7.39 3.46 -3.23
N GLY A 332 7.21 3.96 -2.01
CA GLY A 332 6.22 3.44 -1.08
C GLY A 332 5.66 4.51 -0.16
N LEU A 333 4.89 4.11 0.84
CA LEU A 333 4.15 4.99 1.74
C LEU A 333 3.26 5.94 0.93
N GLY A 334 2.32 5.37 0.19
CA GLY A 334 1.35 6.15 -0.56
C GLY A 334 1.91 6.70 -1.87
N THR A 335 2.90 6.06 -2.47
CA THR A 335 3.48 6.53 -3.74
C THR A 335 2.62 6.11 -4.94
N GLY A 336 2.21 7.05 -5.78
CA GLY A 336 1.64 6.77 -7.10
C GLY A 336 2.68 6.93 -8.19
N SER A 337 2.89 5.91 -9.03
CA SER A 337 3.90 5.94 -10.10
C SER A 337 3.32 5.47 -11.43
N GLY A 338 3.76 6.08 -12.52
CA GLY A 338 3.59 5.55 -13.88
C GLY A 338 4.74 4.64 -14.34
N LEU A 339 4.64 4.17 -15.58
CA LEU A 339 5.72 3.53 -16.32
C LEU A 339 6.12 4.42 -17.48
N ARG A 340 7.29 5.06 -17.36
CA ARG A 340 7.80 6.00 -18.36
C ARG A 340 8.78 5.30 -19.30
N VAL A 341 8.48 5.27 -20.61
CA VAL A 341 9.45 4.84 -21.62
C VAL A 341 10.26 6.05 -22.10
N PHE A 342 11.50 6.14 -21.62
CA PHE A 342 12.41 7.24 -21.94
C PHE A 342 13.16 6.97 -23.25
N SER A 343 12.53 7.31 -24.38
CA SER A 343 13.09 7.11 -25.72
C SER A 343 12.93 8.33 -26.63
N LYS A 344 13.86 8.51 -27.57
CA LYS A 344 13.74 9.49 -28.66
C LYS A 344 12.73 9.06 -29.74
N GLN A 345 12.38 7.77 -29.82
CA GLN A 345 11.43 7.26 -30.81
C GLN A 345 9.98 7.39 -30.33
N PRO A 346 9.09 8.07 -31.09
CA PRO A 346 7.68 8.23 -30.69
C PRO A 346 6.93 6.91 -30.46
N ALA A 347 7.17 5.90 -31.31
CA ALA A 347 6.51 4.61 -31.21
C ALA A 347 6.84 3.86 -29.90
N GLN A 348 8.08 4.01 -29.40
CA GLN A 348 8.48 3.43 -28.11
C GLN A 348 7.86 4.21 -26.95
N ARG A 349 7.84 5.56 -27.03
CA ARG A 349 7.19 6.39 -25.99
C ARG A 349 5.69 6.10 -25.85
N ALA A 350 5.02 5.69 -26.93
CA ALA A 350 3.60 5.32 -26.90
C ALA A 350 3.30 4.09 -26.01
N GLN A 351 4.33 3.34 -25.59
CA GLN A 351 4.19 2.24 -24.62
C GLN A 351 4.23 2.72 -23.14
N SER A 352 4.40 4.03 -22.91
CA SER A 352 4.35 4.57 -21.54
C SER A 352 2.93 4.52 -20.99
N LEU A 353 2.82 4.39 -19.68
CA LEU A 353 1.54 4.28 -18.97
C LEU A 353 1.49 5.30 -17.84
N ALA A 354 0.41 6.09 -17.79
CA ALA A 354 0.17 7.03 -16.71
C ALA A 354 -0.01 6.31 -15.38
N GLY A 355 0.46 6.91 -14.29
CA GLY A 355 0.45 6.29 -12.97
C GLY A 355 -0.91 6.06 -12.36
N GLY A 356 -0.91 5.21 -11.33
CA GLY A 356 -2.06 4.92 -10.50
C GLY A 356 -2.09 5.81 -9.25
N TRP A 357 -2.90 5.40 -8.29
CA TRP A 357 -3.08 6.09 -7.01
C TRP A 357 -2.46 5.27 -5.90
N GLY A 358 -1.43 5.82 -5.24
CA GLY A 358 -0.89 5.28 -4.01
C GLY A 358 -1.46 6.04 -2.82
N LEU A 359 -2.01 5.32 -1.86
CA LEU A 359 -2.66 5.87 -0.68
C LEU A 359 -2.07 5.24 0.57
N PHE A 360 -1.61 6.06 1.49
CA PHE A 360 -1.19 5.66 2.84
C PHE A 360 -1.96 6.52 3.82
N VAL A 361 -2.68 5.90 4.74
CA VAL A 361 -3.51 6.59 5.74
C VAL A 361 -3.21 5.97 7.09
N ASP A 362 -2.65 6.78 7.98
CA ASP A 362 -2.58 6.51 9.40
C ASP A 362 -3.59 7.43 10.11
N LEU A 363 -4.32 6.90 11.10
CA LEU A 363 -5.39 7.64 11.77
C LEU A 363 -5.03 8.08 13.20
N ASP A 364 -4.20 7.34 13.92
CA ASP A 364 -3.96 7.55 15.34
C ASP A 364 -2.71 6.81 15.78
N GLY A 365 -1.75 7.52 16.36
CA GLY A 365 -0.63 6.83 16.94
C GLY A 365 0.50 7.70 17.44
N ARG A 366 1.65 7.06 17.68
CA ARG A 366 2.91 7.78 17.77
C ARG A 366 3.92 7.01 16.94
N ASP A 367 4.03 7.45 15.70
CA ASP A 367 4.51 6.60 14.64
C ASP A 367 5.87 7.04 14.15
N ARG A 368 6.55 6.08 13.54
CA ARG A 368 7.90 6.27 13.02
C ARG A 368 7.96 5.83 11.58
N TYR A 369 8.15 6.81 10.71
CA TYR A 369 8.28 6.62 9.28
C TYR A 369 9.75 6.70 8.87
N ARG A 370 10.27 5.64 8.26
CA ARG A 370 11.65 5.57 7.77
C ARG A 370 11.70 5.09 6.33
N SER A 371 11.82 6.02 5.41
CA SER A 371 11.77 5.73 3.99
C SER A 371 13.01 6.19 3.22
N ALA A 372 13.29 5.47 2.14
CA ALA A 372 14.30 5.87 1.16
C ALA A 372 13.67 6.72 0.05
N ASN A 373 14.31 6.80 -1.12
CA ASN A 373 13.93 7.75 -2.15
C ASN A 373 12.51 7.50 -2.70
N PHE A 374 11.84 8.58 -3.13
CA PHE A 374 10.51 8.55 -3.75
C PHE A 374 9.48 7.93 -2.81
N SER A 375 9.10 8.65 -1.76
CA SER A 375 8.25 8.09 -0.70
C SER A 375 7.32 9.14 -0.10
N GLN A 376 6.52 8.71 0.88
CA GLN A 376 5.59 9.49 1.70
C GLN A 376 4.78 10.49 0.87
N GLY A 377 3.77 9.96 0.17
CA GLY A 377 2.89 10.77 -0.68
C GLY A 377 3.54 11.26 -1.97
N HIS A 378 4.45 10.47 -2.56
CA HIS A 378 5.14 10.85 -3.80
C HIS A 378 4.31 10.55 -5.07
N GLY A 379 4.21 11.52 -5.98
CA GLY A 379 3.65 11.32 -7.32
C GLY A 379 4.73 11.24 -8.40
N TYR A 380 4.76 10.16 -9.19
CA TYR A 380 5.71 9.96 -10.28
C TYR A 380 5.00 9.64 -11.61
N PHE A 381 5.35 10.33 -12.69
CA PHE A 381 4.87 10.04 -14.06
C PHE A 381 3.34 9.88 -14.17
N PHE A 382 2.61 10.98 -13.99
CA PHE A 382 1.13 11.02 -13.94
C PHE A 382 0.49 10.20 -12.81
N GLY A 383 1.28 9.70 -11.85
CA GLY A 383 0.76 9.06 -10.64
C GLY A 383 0.33 10.07 -9.58
N LEU A 384 -0.64 9.66 -8.76
CA LEU A 384 -1.09 10.37 -7.56
C LEU A 384 -0.55 9.65 -6.33
N GLY A 385 0.29 10.32 -5.54
CA GLY A 385 0.69 9.83 -4.23
C GLY A 385 0.03 10.63 -3.10
N VAL A 386 -0.45 9.92 -2.08
CA VAL A 386 -1.09 10.49 -0.90
C VAL A 386 -0.57 9.78 0.35
N LYS A 387 -0.02 10.54 1.30
CA LYS A 387 0.14 10.15 2.70
C LYS A 387 -0.74 11.06 3.56
N LEU A 388 -1.55 10.46 4.42
CA LEU A 388 -2.32 11.15 5.46
C LEU A 388 -1.89 10.55 6.80
N ASP A 389 -1.55 11.42 7.72
CA ASP A 389 -1.29 11.17 9.13
C ASP A 389 -2.24 12.08 9.91
N LEU A 390 -3.07 11.54 10.80
CA LEU A 390 -4.17 12.31 11.38
C LEU A 390 -3.99 12.68 12.86
N ASN A 391 -3.12 11.99 13.60
CA ASN A 391 -2.90 12.26 15.02
C ASN A 391 -1.64 11.55 15.51
N GLY A 392 -0.77 12.27 16.20
CA GLY A 392 0.35 11.64 16.90
C GLY A 392 1.40 12.62 17.37
N ASP A 393 2.58 12.13 17.75
CA ASP A 393 3.79 12.96 17.90
C ASP A 393 4.89 12.23 17.12
N ASP A 394 4.94 12.46 15.83
CA ASP A 394 5.46 11.51 14.87
C ASP A 394 6.88 11.83 14.39
N GLU A 395 7.58 10.80 13.93
CA GLU A 395 8.91 10.95 13.34
C GLU A 395 8.89 10.60 11.85
N HIS A 396 9.06 11.60 10.99
CA HIS A 396 9.17 11.44 9.54
C HIS A 396 10.63 11.50 9.10
N GLN A 397 11.19 10.36 8.74
CA GLN A 397 12.52 10.28 8.15
C GLN A 397 12.43 9.77 6.72
N ALA A 398 12.83 10.59 5.76
CA ALA A 398 12.87 10.21 4.36
C ALA A 398 14.25 10.45 3.72
N ALA A 399 14.32 10.27 2.40
CA ALA A 399 15.50 10.57 1.61
C ALA A 399 15.17 11.57 0.51
N ARG A 400 15.65 11.37 -0.72
CA ARG A 400 15.30 12.23 -1.86
C ARG A 400 13.84 12.02 -2.26
N TYR A 401 13.10 13.08 -2.58
CA TYR A 401 11.66 13.00 -2.91
C TYR A 401 10.86 12.32 -1.79
N GLY A 402 11.05 12.80 -0.57
CA GLY A 402 10.66 12.07 0.64
C GLY A 402 9.34 12.46 1.30
N HIS A 403 9.02 13.76 1.40
CA HIS A 403 7.80 14.23 2.08
C HIS A 403 6.91 15.04 1.12
N GLY A 404 5.79 14.46 0.67
CA GLY A 404 4.78 15.12 -0.17
C GLY A 404 5.38 15.76 -1.41
N THR A 405 5.97 14.94 -2.29
CA THR A 405 6.72 15.44 -3.45
C THR A 405 6.20 14.89 -4.76
N ALA A 406 6.59 15.47 -5.90
CA ALA A 406 6.20 14.93 -7.19
C ALA A 406 7.21 15.16 -8.31
N ALA A 407 7.27 14.24 -9.27
CA ALA A 407 8.12 14.30 -10.46
C ALA A 407 7.41 13.81 -11.73
N HIS A 408 7.74 14.43 -12.87
CA HIS A 408 7.27 14.06 -14.20
C HIS A 408 5.74 14.08 -14.36
N PHE A 409 5.10 15.24 -14.15
CA PHE A 409 3.64 15.40 -14.17
C PHE A 409 2.89 14.61 -13.09
N GLY A 410 3.58 14.22 -12.02
CA GLY A 410 2.97 13.57 -10.87
C GLY A 410 2.19 14.54 -9.99
N VAL A 411 1.37 13.98 -9.10
CA VAL A 411 0.69 14.73 -8.03
C VAL A 411 1.08 14.11 -6.68
N GLY A 412 1.64 14.91 -5.80
CA GLY A 412 2.03 14.48 -4.45
C GLY A 412 1.25 15.23 -3.37
N LEU A 413 0.77 14.50 -2.38
CA LEU A 413 0.10 15.03 -1.21
C LEU A 413 0.65 14.34 0.04
N ASN A 414 1.13 15.13 0.99
CA ASN A 414 1.41 14.69 2.36
C ASN A 414 0.66 15.61 3.32
N ILE A 415 -0.13 15.05 4.21
CA ILE A 415 -0.76 15.80 5.31
C ILE A 415 -0.37 15.07 6.59
N ASP A 416 0.32 15.78 7.45
CA ASP A 416 0.30 15.54 8.88
C ASP A 416 -0.71 16.53 9.48
N TYR A 417 -1.72 16.03 10.18
CA TYR A 417 -2.88 16.84 10.55
C TYR A 417 -2.71 17.55 11.89
N GLN A 418 -2.04 16.91 12.84
CA GLN A 418 -1.79 17.44 14.18
C GLN A 418 -0.76 16.57 14.88
N GLY A 419 0.10 17.21 15.66
CA GLY A 419 1.05 16.50 16.47
C GLY A 419 2.20 17.38 16.85
N LYS A 420 3.11 16.84 17.66
CA LYS A 420 4.42 17.45 17.87
C LYS A 420 5.48 16.61 17.16
N ASP A 421 5.84 17.04 15.97
CA ASP A 421 6.40 16.18 14.97
C ASP A 421 7.86 16.52 14.64
N ARG A 422 8.55 15.53 14.07
CA ARG A 422 9.97 15.63 13.73
C ARG A 422 10.20 15.14 12.33
N TYR A 423 10.68 16.03 11.48
CA TYR A 423 10.99 15.75 10.09
C TYR A 423 12.50 15.71 9.87
N GLY A 424 12.97 14.74 9.10
CA GLY A 424 14.38 14.64 8.71
C GLY A 424 14.61 13.99 7.37
N SER A 425 15.78 14.25 6.79
CA SER A 425 16.13 13.69 5.49
C SER A 425 17.60 13.34 5.34
N LYS A 426 17.89 12.15 4.83
CA LYS A 426 19.24 11.67 4.51
C LYS A 426 19.70 12.00 3.09
N GLY A 427 18.81 12.48 2.22
CA GLY A 427 19.03 12.54 0.77
C GLY A 427 19.03 13.97 0.23
N PRO A 428 19.87 14.28 -0.78
CA PRO A 428 20.27 15.67 -0.99
C PRO A 428 19.22 16.60 -1.61
N PHE A 429 18.10 16.08 -2.13
CA PHE A 429 17.17 16.89 -2.92
C PHE A 429 15.69 16.53 -2.69
N TYR A 430 14.84 17.55 -2.78
CA TYR A 430 13.39 17.52 -2.85
C TYR A 430 12.69 16.87 -1.66
N ASN A 431 12.28 17.68 -0.68
CA ASN A 431 11.48 17.27 0.47
C ASN A 431 10.50 18.38 0.85
N GLY A 432 9.40 18.04 1.52
CA GLY A 432 8.39 18.96 2.02
C GLY A 432 7.75 19.78 0.92
N GLY A 433 6.84 19.17 0.14
CA GLY A 433 6.06 19.93 -0.84
C GLY A 433 6.84 20.29 -2.09
N ALA A 434 7.76 19.43 -2.54
CA ALA A 434 8.65 19.72 -3.66
C ALA A 434 8.14 19.11 -4.99
N ALA A 435 8.11 19.90 -6.07
CA ALA A 435 7.60 19.49 -7.37
C ALA A 435 8.61 19.72 -8.51
N TRP A 436 8.77 18.71 -9.38
CA TRP A 436 9.70 18.68 -10.50
C TRP A 436 9.01 18.32 -11.82
N ASP A 437 9.38 18.98 -12.93
CA ASP A 437 9.00 18.60 -14.31
C ASP A 437 7.47 18.53 -14.50
N GLY A 438 6.83 19.70 -14.44
CA GLY A 438 5.38 19.85 -14.66
C GLY A 438 4.47 19.21 -13.60
N SER A 439 5.02 18.83 -12.45
CA SER A 439 4.28 18.18 -11.36
C SER A 439 3.65 19.18 -10.39
N VAL A 440 2.75 18.69 -9.54
CA VAL A 440 2.16 19.46 -8.43
C VAL A 440 2.37 18.73 -7.12
N ALA A 441 2.82 19.42 -6.08
CA ALA A 441 3.05 18.85 -4.77
C ALA A 441 2.55 19.77 -3.65
N LEU A 442 1.86 19.18 -2.68
CA LEU A 442 1.44 19.84 -1.44
C LEU A 442 1.89 18.99 -0.26
N ALA A 443 2.60 19.61 0.67
CA ALA A 443 2.81 19.07 2.00
C ALA A 443 2.23 20.05 3.03
N VAL A 444 1.45 19.52 3.97
CA VAL A 444 0.86 20.26 5.09
C VAL A 444 1.33 19.58 6.36
N ASP A 445 1.83 20.38 7.29
CA ASP A 445 1.98 20.05 8.69
C ASP A 445 0.98 20.90 9.47
N GLY A 446 0.22 20.28 10.34
CA GLY A 446 -1.03 20.81 10.86
C GLY A 446 -1.04 20.92 12.38
N GLY A 447 -1.96 21.74 12.89
CA GLY A 447 -2.12 21.91 14.33
C GLY A 447 -1.36 23.10 14.91
N PRO A 448 -1.33 23.23 16.25
CA PRO A 448 -0.76 24.39 16.95
C PRO A 448 0.53 24.09 17.73
N ASP A 449 1.04 22.85 17.64
CA ASP A 449 2.16 22.36 18.42
C ASP A 449 3.50 22.75 17.78
N SER A 450 4.65 22.48 18.44
CA SER A 450 5.94 23.01 17.96
C SER A 450 6.85 21.93 17.39
N ASP A 451 7.20 22.07 16.12
CA ASP A 451 7.81 21.02 15.32
C ASP A 451 9.29 21.26 15.03
N PHE A 452 9.94 20.19 14.57
CA PHE A 452 11.35 20.22 14.22
C PHE A 452 11.63 19.68 12.82
N TYR A 453 12.16 20.55 11.96
CA TYR A 453 12.55 20.24 10.60
C TYR A 453 14.07 20.15 10.44
N ASP A 454 14.62 18.95 10.61
CA ASP A 454 16.05 18.63 10.47
C ASP A 454 16.41 18.18 9.04
N LEU A 455 16.45 19.13 8.11
CA LEU A 455 16.69 18.89 6.67
C LEU A 455 18.00 19.50 6.14
N PRO A 456 19.15 19.40 6.85
CA PRO A 456 20.38 20.08 6.45
C PRO A 456 20.97 19.52 5.15
N ALA A 457 20.67 18.26 4.82
CA ALA A 457 21.13 17.64 3.60
C ALA A 457 20.28 18.01 2.37
N SER A 458 19.06 18.55 2.52
CA SER A 458 18.08 18.67 1.43
C SER A 458 17.96 20.06 0.78
N THR A 459 17.11 20.20 -0.25
CA THR A 459 17.01 21.41 -1.09
C THR A 459 16.12 22.53 -0.57
N GLY A 460 15.40 22.34 0.53
CA GLY A 460 14.43 23.33 0.98
C GLY A 460 13.00 22.82 0.96
N LEU A 461 12.12 23.56 1.65
CA LEU A 461 10.69 23.31 1.76
C LEU A 461 9.93 24.14 0.71
N GLY A 462 8.85 23.58 0.15
CA GLY A 462 7.98 24.28 -0.80
C GLY A 462 8.66 24.64 -2.12
N MET A 463 9.36 23.68 -2.73
CA MET A 463 10.22 23.92 -3.89
C MET A 463 9.53 23.59 -5.23
N GLY A 464 9.72 24.43 -6.25
CA GLY A 464 9.26 24.15 -7.62
C GLY A 464 10.39 24.28 -8.65
N ASP A 465 10.53 23.28 -9.52
CA ASP A 465 11.51 23.30 -10.62
C ASP A 465 10.97 22.68 -11.92
N LEU A 466 11.54 23.08 -13.06
CA LEU A 466 11.15 22.66 -14.41
C LEU A 466 9.62 22.72 -14.67
N GLY A 467 8.98 23.83 -14.26
CA GLY A 467 7.55 24.05 -14.41
C GLY A 467 6.68 23.36 -13.34
N GLY A 468 7.29 22.83 -12.28
CA GLY A 468 6.58 22.23 -11.15
C GLY A 468 6.01 23.26 -10.17
N TRP A 469 4.93 22.91 -9.48
CA TRP A 469 4.29 23.73 -8.46
C TRP A 469 4.37 23.02 -7.10
N GLY A 470 5.26 23.49 -6.23
CA GLY A 470 5.50 22.94 -4.90
C GLY A 470 5.06 23.89 -3.79
N LEU A 471 4.34 23.35 -2.81
CA LEU A 471 3.78 24.09 -1.70
C LEU A 471 4.03 23.34 -0.38
N PHE A 472 4.61 24.03 0.59
CA PHE A 472 4.66 23.60 1.98
C PHE A 472 3.84 24.56 2.85
N ILE A 473 3.00 24.01 3.73
CA ILE A 473 2.22 24.77 4.70
C ILE A 473 2.54 24.17 6.08
N GLU A 474 2.94 25.02 7.00
CA GLU A 474 3.02 24.75 8.42
C GLU A 474 1.94 25.65 9.08
N GLU A 475 1.00 25.04 9.80
CA GLU A 475 -0.19 25.72 10.32
C GLU A 475 0.05 26.48 11.61
N GLY A 476 0.96 26.04 12.46
CA GLY A 476 1.51 26.89 13.50
C GLY A 476 2.17 26.17 14.65
N GLY A 477 3.01 26.93 15.36
CA GLY A 477 3.85 26.37 16.39
C GLY A 477 4.87 27.36 16.90
N ALA A 478 6.01 26.86 17.33
CA ALA A 478 7.18 27.67 17.63
C ALA A 478 8.38 26.88 17.12
N ASP A 479 8.48 26.86 15.80
CA ASP A 479 9.11 25.74 15.11
C ASP A 479 10.58 25.96 14.91
N GLN A 480 11.28 24.88 14.62
CA GLN A 480 12.73 24.91 14.40
C GLN A 480 13.05 24.41 13.01
N TYR A 481 13.63 25.28 12.20
CA TYR A 481 13.98 24.99 10.81
C TYR A 481 15.50 24.89 10.62
N ALA A 482 15.99 23.68 10.35
CA ALA A 482 17.36 23.40 9.93
C ALA A 482 17.39 22.99 8.45
N VAL A 483 17.34 23.98 7.57
CA VAL A 483 17.18 23.79 6.11
C VAL A 483 18.30 24.51 5.36
N SER A 484 18.96 23.83 4.41
CA SER A 484 20.24 24.34 3.84
C SER A 484 20.16 25.11 2.53
N ARG A 485 19.03 25.10 1.82
CA ARG A 485 18.96 25.64 0.45
C ARG A 485 17.83 26.62 0.17
N GLY A 486 16.81 26.72 1.02
CA GLY A 486 15.81 27.78 0.91
C GLY A 486 14.43 27.41 1.42
N LEU A 487 13.56 28.40 1.41
CA LEU A 487 12.17 28.37 1.87
C LEU A 487 11.30 28.93 0.75
N GLY A 488 10.43 28.11 0.15
CA GLY A 488 9.47 28.54 -0.86
C GLY A 488 10.12 29.05 -2.16
N GLN A 489 11.06 28.29 -2.75
CA GLN A 489 11.75 28.73 -3.98
C GLN A 489 11.19 28.07 -5.23
N GLY A 490 10.82 28.91 -6.21
CA GLY A 490 10.53 28.51 -7.58
C GLY A 490 11.68 28.87 -8.52
N ALA A 491 12.15 27.90 -9.29
CA ALA A 491 13.13 28.10 -10.36
C ALA A 491 12.44 28.20 -11.74
N GLU A 492 13.04 28.95 -12.66
CA GLU A 492 12.54 29.09 -14.05
C GLU A 492 11.08 29.58 -14.14
N HIS A 493 10.17 28.74 -14.66
CA HIS A 493 8.73 28.97 -14.83
C HIS A 493 7.88 28.21 -13.79
N SER A 494 8.48 27.92 -12.63
CA SER A 494 7.90 27.09 -11.57
C SER A 494 7.33 27.96 -10.45
N ILE A 495 6.51 27.35 -9.59
CA ILE A 495 6.02 27.96 -8.36
C ILE A 495 6.57 27.16 -7.19
N GLY A 496 7.29 27.81 -6.29
CA GLY A 496 7.64 27.28 -4.99
C GLY A 496 7.09 28.23 -3.92
N ALA A 497 6.38 27.68 -2.95
CA ALA A 497 5.86 28.48 -1.85
C ALA A 497 5.94 27.76 -0.51
N PHE A 498 6.30 28.50 0.53
CA PHE A 498 6.24 28.03 1.92
C PHE A 498 5.48 29.06 2.76
N PHE A 499 4.45 28.60 3.47
CA PHE A 499 3.67 29.36 4.43
C PHE A 499 3.85 28.74 5.81
N ASP A 500 4.42 29.51 6.73
CA ASP A 500 4.38 29.33 8.18
C ASP A 500 3.32 30.32 8.69
N LEU A 501 2.25 29.79 9.31
CA LEU A 501 1.01 30.54 9.49
C LEU A 501 0.81 31.14 10.88
N GLU A 502 1.47 30.61 11.91
CA GLU A 502 1.41 31.12 13.27
C GLU A 502 2.62 30.64 14.06
N GLY A 503 3.33 31.55 14.74
CA GLY A 503 4.38 31.08 15.62
C GLY A 503 5.45 32.10 15.94
N ARG A 504 6.48 31.63 16.63
CA ARG A 504 7.71 32.40 16.80
C ARG A 504 8.89 31.46 16.66
N ASP A 505 9.39 31.40 15.44
CA ASP A 505 10.15 30.23 15.00
C ASP A 505 11.64 30.54 14.94
N ASP A 506 12.44 29.49 15.07
CA ASP A 506 13.87 29.53 15.02
C ASP A 506 14.39 29.15 13.63
N TYR A 507 14.77 30.20 12.89
CA TYR A 507 15.41 30.11 11.60
C TYR A 507 16.94 30.22 11.67
N SER A 508 17.55 30.12 12.85
CA SER A 508 19.00 30.36 13.05
C SER A 508 19.91 29.48 12.19
N SER A 509 19.42 28.29 11.80
CA SER A 509 20.11 27.32 10.96
C SER A 509 19.82 27.47 9.46
N VAL A 510 18.91 28.38 9.08
CA VAL A 510 18.58 28.65 7.67
C VAL A 510 19.55 29.69 7.09
N PRO A 511 20.19 29.40 5.94
CA PRO A 511 21.06 30.36 5.27
C PRO A 511 20.30 31.63 4.86
N PRO A 512 20.88 32.83 5.06
CA PRO A 512 20.24 34.07 4.67
C PRO A 512 20.12 34.17 3.14
N SER A 513 18.96 34.63 2.66
CA SER A 513 18.66 34.83 1.23
C SER A 513 19.59 35.82 0.52
N ALA A 514 20.27 36.71 1.25
CA ALA A 514 21.28 37.64 0.73
C ALA A 514 22.56 37.61 1.57
N LYS A 515 23.72 37.73 0.91
CA LYS A 515 25.03 37.85 1.59
C LYS A 515 25.01 38.99 2.62
N GLY A 516 25.00 38.64 3.90
CA GLY A 516 25.04 39.58 5.03
C GLY A 516 23.72 39.83 5.76
N ALA A 517 22.60 39.21 5.37
CA ALA A 517 21.37 39.23 6.17
C ALA A 517 21.47 38.28 7.39
N ARG A 518 20.82 38.63 8.51
CA ARG A 518 20.84 37.81 9.74
C ARG A 518 19.65 36.82 9.75
N PRO A 519 19.86 35.56 10.18
CA PRO A 519 18.81 34.53 10.23
C PRO A 519 17.57 34.85 11.10
N GLU A 520 17.74 35.51 12.26
CA GLU A 520 16.67 35.84 13.24
C GLU A 520 15.56 36.82 12.75
N ARG A 521 15.45 37.12 11.45
CA ARG A 521 14.56 38.16 10.91
C ARG A 521 13.42 37.63 10.04
N LEU A 522 13.22 36.32 9.98
CA LEU A 522 12.18 35.73 9.13
C LEU A 522 10.77 35.80 9.73
N ASN A 523 10.66 35.88 11.06
CA ASN A 523 9.37 36.09 11.73
C ASN A 523 8.63 37.34 11.21
N ARG A 524 7.33 37.16 10.91
CA ARG A 524 6.41 38.17 10.38
C ARG A 524 6.92 38.80 9.08
N LYS A 525 7.40 37.98 8.15
CA LYS A 525 7.90 38.41 6.84
C LYS A 525 7.14 37.76 5.71
N THR A 526 7.06 38.53 4.62
CA THR A 526 6.79 38.02 3.29
C THR A 526 8.02 38.27 2.45
N LEU A 527 8.58 37.21 1.88
CA LEU A 527 9.73 37.27 0.97
C LEU A 527 9.32 36.78 -0.42
N ILE A 528 9.70 37.55 -1.43
CA ILE A 528 9.53 37.22 -2.83
C ILE A 528 10.92 37.39 -3.47
N GLU A 529 11.60 36.29 -3.74
CA GLU A 529 12.94 36.31 -4.32
C GLU A 529 12.88 36.52 -5.85
N ASN A 530 11.90 35.89 -6.49
CA ASN A 530 11.63 35.99 -7.92
C ASN A 530 10.12 35.74 -8.16
N PRO A 531 9.59 35.92 -9.39
CA PRO A 531 8.15 35.79 -9.66
C PRO A 531 7.53 34.43 -9.30
N GLY A 532 8.32 33.37 -9.19
CA GLY A 532 7.87 32.03 -8.83
C GLY A 532 8.15 31.62 -7.38
N SER A 533 8.75 32.49 -6.56
CA SER A 533 9.14 32.17 -5.18
C SER A 533 8.36 32.99 -4.17
N LEU A 534 7.82 32.33 -3.14
CA LEU A 534 7.07 32.97 -2.06
C LEU A 534 7.36 32.28 -0.72
N PHE A 535 7.81 33.07 0.25
CA PHE A 535 7.83 32.66 1.64
C PHE A 535 6.99 33.62 2.48
N ILE A 536 6.13 33.09 3.34
CA ILE A 536 5.34 33.84 4.31
C ILE A 536 5.51 33.21 5.68
N ASP A 537 5.79 34.05 6.67
CA ASP A 537 5.74 33.76 8.10
C ASP A 537 4.91 34.89 8.76
N ARG A 538 3.98 34.55 9.66
CA ARG A 538 2.91 35.45 10.13
C ARG A 538 3.02 35.98 11.56
#